data_AF-A0A9D4RXZ5-F1
#
_entry.id   AF-A0A9D4RXZ5-F1
#
_cell.length_a   1.000
_cell.length_b   1.000
_cell.length_c   1.000
_cell.angle_alpha   90.00
_cell.angle_beta   90.00
_cell.angle_gamma   90.00
#
_symmetry.space_group_name_H-M   'P 1'
#
loop_
_entity.id
_entity.type
_entity.pdbx_description
1 polymer ?
#
loop_
_entity_poly.entity_id
_entity_poly.type
_entity_poly.pdbx_seq_one_letter_code
_entity_poly.pdbx_strand_id
1 'polypeptide(L)' 'MSISPFQGVKCPIDLTVNHKHAAVNGLYWVDCKIVTTSSDAPNKQKQKELWETTIGLVRPYLTEKELKRINGEIK' A
#
# COMPACT_ATOMS: atom_id res chain seq x y z
N MET A 1 1.17 -3.70 25.98
CA MET A 1 0.06 -4.68 25.90
C MET A 1 0.09 -5.29 24.50
N SER A 2 -0.03 -6.61 24.38
CA SER A 2 -0.11 -7.29 23.08
C SER A 2 -1.56 -7.22 22.58
N ILE A 3 -1.74 -6.85 21.31
CA ILE A 3 -3.04 -6.85 20.64
C ILE A 3 -3.32 -8.28 20.19
N SER A 4 -4.50 -8.83 20.49
CA SER A 4 -4.83 -10.16 19.99
C SER A 4 -5.03 -10.14 18.47
N PRO A 5 -4.81 -11.26 17.75
CA PRO A 5 -5.08 -11.34 16.31
C PRO A 5 -6.52 -10.90 15.98
N PHE A 6 -7.49 -11.31 16.80
CA PHE A 6 -8.90 -10.91 16.67
C PHE A 6 -9.11 -9.39 16.82
N GLN A 7 -8.34 -8.71 17.66
CA GLN A 7 -8.44 -7.26 17.80
C GLN A 7 -7.76 -6.55 16.62
N GLY A 8 -6.60 -7.05 16.16
CA GLY A 8 -5.86 -6.45 15.05
C GLY A 8 -6.56 -6.56 13.69
N VAL A 9 -7.34 -7.62 13.47
CA VAL A 9 -8.01 -7.87 12.18
C VAL A 9 -9.31 -7.08 11.97
N LYS A 10 -9.94 -6.57 13.03
CA LYS A 10 -11.23 -5.85 12.95
C LYS A 10 -11.19 -4.72 11.94
N CYS A 11 -10.13 -3.92 11.97
CA CYS A 11 -10.05 -2.75 11.12
C CYS A 11 -9.77 -3.05 9.65
N PRO A 12 -8.77 -3.88 9.30
CA PRO A 12 -8.59 -4.34 7.93
C PRO A 12 -9.86 -4.93 7.31
N ILE A 13 -10.64 -5.70 8.06
CA ILE A 13 -11.91 -6.24 7.55
C ILE A 13 -12.90 -5.12 7.24
N ASP A 14 -13.18 -4.20 8.19
CA ASP A 14 -14.12 -3.08 7.95
C ASP A 14 -13.71 -2.25 6.73
N LEU A 15 -12.42 -1.88 6.63
CA LEU A 15 -11.90 -1.09 5.50
C LEU A 15 -12.01 -1.82 4.15
N THR A 16 -11.96 -3.15 4.14
CA THR A 16 -11.99 -3.96 2.92
C THR A 16 -13.41 -4.25 2.43
N VAL A 17 -14.35 -4.52 3.34
CA VAL A 17 -15.68 -5.04 2.97
C VAL A 17 -16.81 -4.02 3.13
N ASN A 18 -16.60 -2.97 3.92
CA ASN A 18 -17.65 -1.98 4.17
C ASN A 18 -17.71 -0.95 3.04
N HIS A 19 -18.83 -0.94 2.31
CA HIS A 19 -19.08 -0.05 1.17
C HIS A 19 -18.91 1.45 1.49
N LYS A 20 -19.03 1.86 2.76
CA LYS A 20 -18.77 3.26 3.17
C LYS A 20 -17.34 3.72 2.86
N HIS A 21 -16.40 2.78 2.74
CA HIS A 21 -14.99 3.04 2.42
C HIS A 21 -14.67 2.77 0.95
N ALA A 22 -15.67 2.40 0.14
CA ALA A 22 -15.47 2.22 -1.29
C ALA A 22 -14.93 3.51 -1.93
N ALA A 23 -13.92 3.37 -2.78
CA ALA A 23 -13.22 4.48 -3.44
C ALA A 23 -12.47 5.47 -2.52
N VAL A 24 -12.38 5.23 -1.21
CA VAL A 24 -11.52 6.01 -0.32
C VAL A 24 -10.07 5.56 -0.51
N ASN A 25 -9.20 6.46 -0.99
CA ASN A 25 -7.78 6.17 -1.27
C ASN A 25 -6.85 7.24 -0.66
N GLY A 26 -5.56 6.93 -0.57
CA GLY A 26 -4.53 7.88 -0.12
C GLY A 26 -4.54 8.21 1.38
N LEU A 27 -5.33 7.49 2.20
CA LEU A 27 -5.40 7.67 3.65
C LEU A 27 -4.64 6.57 4.39
N TYR A 28 -4.12 6.90 5.57
CA TYR A 28 -3.49 5.94 6.46
C TYR A 28 -4.36 5.75 7.71
N TRP A 29 -4.58 4.48 8.08
CA TRP A 29 -5.52 4.10 9.14
C TRP A 29 -4.81 3.37 10.28
N VAL A 30 -5.07 3.78 11.51
CA VAL A 30 -4.62 3.12 12.75
C VAL A 30 -5.82 2.98 13.67
N ASP A 31 -6.08 1.76 14.15
CA ASP A 31 -7.26 1.45 14.99
C ASP A 31 -8.58 2.01 14.42
N CYS A 32 -8.74 1.93 13.10
CA CYS A 32 -9.92 2.42 12.36
C CYS A 32 -10.17 3.92 12.43
N LYS A 33 -9.10 4.69 12.64
CA LYS A 33 -9.09 6.14 12.52
C LYS A 33 -8.07 6.58 11.49
N ILE A 34 -8.42 7.60 10.72
CA ILE A 34 -7.47 8.26 9.82
C ILE A 34 -6.45 8.99 10.69
N VAL A 35 -5.17 8.78 10.39
CA VAL A 35 -4.08 9.48 11.08
C VAL A 35 -3.14 10.12 10.06
N THR A 36 -2.45 11.17 10.50
CA THR A 36 -1.38 11.78 9.73
C THR A 36 -0.18 10.84 9.72
N THR A 37 0.41 10.64 8.56
CA THR A 37 1.62 9.83 8.39
C THR A 37 2.87 10.60 8.83
N SER A 38 4.01 9.90 8.93
CA SER A 38 5.29 10.58 9.12
C SER A 38 5.62 11.49 7.93
N SER A 39 6.46 12.49 8.13
CA SER A 39 6.87 13.45 7.09
C SER A 39 7.57 12.81 5.89
N ASP A 40 8.15 11.63 6.07
CA ASP A 40 8.79 10.88 4.98
C ASP A 40 7.77 10.17 4.08
N ALA A 41 6.64 9.73 4.63
CA ALA A 41 5.66 8.95 3.89
C ALA A 41 5.06 9.70 2.67
N PRO A 42 4.70 11.00 2.71
CA PRO A 42 4.20 11.72 1.54
C PRO A 42 5.31 12.27 0.63
N ASN A 43 6.59 12.02 0.92
CA ASN A 43 7.70 12.54 0.12
C ASN A 43 7.78 11.83 -1.24
N LYS A 44 7.26 12.48 -2.29
CA LYS A 44 7.18 11.94 -3.65
C LYS A 44 8.53 11.53 -4.24
N GLN A 45 9.59 12.27 -3.92
CA GLN A 45 10.93 11.97 -4.43
C GLN A 45 11.43 10.65 -3.83
N LYS A 46 11.35 10.50 -2.50
CA LYS A 46 11.71 9.25 -1.81
C LYS A 46 10.83 8.07 -2.26
N GLN A 47 9.54 8.30 -2.49
CA GLN A 47 8.63 7.26 -3.02
C GLN A 47 9.09 6.76 -4.40
N LYS A 48 9.46 7.68 -5.30
CA LYS A 48 9.95 7.33 -6.64
C LYS A 48 11.27 6.56 -6.59
N GLU A 49 12.23 7.04 -5.80
CA GLU A 49 13.53 6.36 -5.60
C GLU A 49 13.34 4.96 -5.01
N LEU A 50 12.44 4.81 -4.04
CA LEU A 50 12.11 3.52 -3.44
C LEU A 50 11.48 2.57 -4.46
N TRP A 51 10.55 3.06 -5.29
CA TRP A 51 9.93 2.27 -6.35
C TRP A 51 10.97 1.77 -7.36
N GLU A 52 11.78 2.66 -7.90
CA GLU A 52 12.83 2.32 -8.89
C GLU A 52 13.82 1.30 -8.33
N THR A 53 14.26 1.51 -7.08
CA THR A 53 15.15 0.57 -6.37
C THR A 53 14.49 -0.79 -6.21
N THR A 54 13.24 -0.82 -5.76
CA THR A 54 12.49 -2.08 -5.56
C THR A 54 12.35 -2.84 -6.87
N ILE A 55 11.97 -2.16 -7.96
CA ILE A 55 11.89 -2.76 -9.29
C ILE A 55 13.24 -3.31 -9.73
N GLY A 56 14.34 -2.56 -9.53
CA GLY A 56 15.69 -3.05 -9.82
C GLY A 56 16.04 -4.35 -9.09
N LEU A 57 15.66 -4.46 -7.81
CA LEU A 57 15.92 -5.65 -6.98
C LEU A 57 15.08 -6.86 -7.42
N VAL A 58 13.83 -6.66 -7.80
CA VAL A 58 12.94 -7.78 -8.19
C VAL A 58 13.00 -8.13 -9.67
N ARG A 59 13.58 -7.26 -10.51
CA ARG A 59 13.65 -7.44 -11.97
C ARG A 59 14.14 -8.83 -12.41
N PRO A 60 15.15 -9.46 -11.79
CA PRO A 60 15.60 -10.80 -12.19
C PRO A 60 14.52 -11.89 -12.06
N TYR A 61 13.45 -11.63 -11.29
CA TYR A 61 12.35 -12.57 -11.03
C TYR A 61 11.07 -12.21 -11.78
N LEU A 62 11.11 -11.19 -12.65
CA LEU A 62 9.94 -10.74 -13.41
C LEU A 62 10.06 -11.17 -14.88
N THR A 63 8.95 -11.65 -15.43
CA THR A 63 8.81 -11.80 -16.88
C THR A 63 8.64 -10.43 -17.55
N GLU A 64 8.91 -10.35 -18.85
CA GLU A 64 8.65 -9.12 -19.61
C GLU A 64 7.17 -8.70 -19.56
N LYS A 65 6.25 -9.67 -19.55
CA LYS A 65 4.81 -9.39 -19.45
C LYS A 65 4.47 -8.72 -18.12
N GLU A 66 5.06 -9.20 -17.02
CA GLU A 66 4.86 -8.62 -15.69
C GLU A 66 5.46 -7.22 -15.59
N LEU A 67 6.67 -7.02 -16.14
CA LEU A 67 7.29 -5.70 -16.23
C LEU A 67 6.42 -4.69 -16.99
N LYS A 68 5.91 -5.08 -18.17
CA LYS A 68 5.00 -4.23 -18.96
C LYS A 68 3.71 -3.90 -18.20
N ARG A 69 3.14 -4.87 -17.46
CA ARG A 69 1.96 -4.64 -16.62
C ARG A 69 2.26 -3.68 -15.46
N ILE A 70 3.39 -3.87 -14.78
CA ILE A 70 3.83 -3.00 -13.66
C ILE A 70 4.04 -1.56 -14.14
N ASN A 71 4.59 -1.37 -15.34
CA ASN A 71 4.74 -0.06 -15.97
C ASN A 71 3.44 0.53 -16.52
N GLY A 72 2.33 -0.22 -16.48
CA GLY A 72 1.04 0.22 -17.02
C GLY A 72 0.97 0.20 -18.56
N GLU A 73 1.90 -0.47 -19.23
CA GLU A 73 1.93 -0.61 -20.70
C GLU A 73 0.88 -1.61 -21.20
N ILE A 74 0.41 -2.51 -20.32
CA ILE A 74 -0.63 -3.50 -20.59
C ILE A 74 -1.57 -3.55 -19.37
N LYS A 75 -2.88 -3.54 -19.64
CA LYS A 75 -3.95 -3.65 -18.61
C LYS A 75 -4.20 -5.09 -18.21
#